data_AF-A0A9D1G7R0-F1
#
_entry.id   AF-A0A9D1G7R0-F1
#
_cell.length_a   1.000
_cell.length_b   1.000
_cell.length_c   1.000
_cell.angle_alpha   90.00
_cell.angle_beta   90.00
_cell.angle_gamma   90.00
#
_symmetry.space_group_name_H-M   'P 1'
#
loop_
_entity.id
_entity.type
_entity.pdbx_description
1 polymer ?
#
loop_
_entity_poly.entity_id
_entity_poly.type
_entity_poly.pdbx_seq_one_letter_code
_entity_poly.pdbx_strand_id
1 'polypeptide(L)'
;EKSFWTKQVLYYVLKSMIILLHPFVPFVSEELYQALPFALESIHLESFPMANESFESSQVEKEMKEVMEIVTFVRNFRNNQNISNKTMLSIFVETKTALGRKIFDENKNLFTNFLNAKVSLFEKDMIIQVTDRLTTENAIYSICYEKEVHVEEEILKYEEELKRLEQEVLRCQKMLANEGFLKKAPLNKINVEKEKLQNYLSRKESVQKHLDELKKS
;
A
#
# COMPACT_ATOMS: atom_id res chain seq x y z
N GLU A 1 -19.64 2.03 -25.12
CA GLU A 1 -18.67 1.21 -25.88
C GLU A 1 -17.53 0.66 -25.01
N LYS A 2 -16.69 1.48 -24.36
CA LYS A 2 -15.59 0.99 -23.49
C LYS A 2 -16.03 -0.05 -22.44
N SER A 3 -17.14 0.19 -21.73
CA SER A 3 -17.68 -0.76 -20.74
C SER A 3 -18.07 -2.13 -21.32
N PHE A 4 -18.47 -2.20 -22.59
CA PHE A 4 -18.78 -3.47 -23.25
C PHE A 4 -17.52 -4.29 -23.45
N TRP A 5 -16.49 -3.71 -24.08
CA TRP A 5 -15.22 -4.39 -24.32
C TRP A 5 -14.52 -4.78 -23.02
N THR A 6 -14.58 -3.93 -21.97
CA THR A 6 -14.06 -4.30 -20.65
C THR A 6 -14.72 -5.57 -20.09
N LYS A 7 -16.04 -5.72 -20.23
CA LYS A 7 -16.76 -6.93 -19.78
C LYS A 7 -16.38 -8.16 -20.60
N GLN A 8 -16.20 -8.00 -21.92
CA GLN A 8 -15.79 -9.10 -22.80
C GLN A 8 -14.37 -9.59 -22.47
N VAL A 9 -13.42 -8.66 -22.29
CA VAL A 9 -12.04 -8.98 -21.89
C VAL A 9 -12.04 -9.64 -20.51
N LEU A 10 -12.81 -9.11 -19.54
CA LEU A 10 -12.91 -9.70 -18.21
C LEU A 10 -13.43 -11.14 -18.26
N TYR A 11 -14.51 -11.39 -19.02
CA TYR A 11 -15.05 -12.73 -19.22
C TYR A 11 -14.02 -13.67 -19.86
N TYR A 12 -13.38 -13.23 -20.95
CA TYR A 12 -12.38 -14.02 -21.67
C TYR A 12 -11.19 -14.41 -20.78
N VAL A 13 -10.62 -13.45 -20.07
CA VAL A 13 -9.46 -13.67 -19.18
C VAL A 13 -9.87 -14.53 -17.99
N LEU A 14 -11.00 -14.25 -17.34
CA LEU A 14 -11.49 -15.02 -16.20
C LEU A 14 -11.77 -16.48 -16.57
N LYS A 15 -12.47 -16.72 -17.69
CA LYS A 15 -12.72 -18.07 -18.20
C LYS A 15 -11.41 -18.82 -18.45
N SER A 16 -10.45 -18.17 -19.12
CA SER A 16 -9.15 -18.77 -19.42
C SER A 16 -8.38 -19.11 -18.15
N MET A 17 -8.36 -18.23 -17.16
CA MET A 17 -7.73 -18.47 -15.86
C MET A 17 -8.36 -19.64 -15.12
N ILE A 18 -9.70 -19.77 -15.13
CA ILE A 18 -10.40 -20.87 -14.48
C ILE A 18 -10.05 -22.21 -15.13
N ILE A 19 -9.99 -22.28 -16.46
CA ILE A 19 -9.58 -23.51 -17.18
C ILE A 19 -8.13 -23.87 -16.86
N LEU A 20 -7.21 -22.90 -16.82
CA LEU A 20 -5.81 -23.12 -16.44
C LEU A 20 -5.67 -23.60 -14.98
N LEU A 21 -6.55 -23.15 -14.09
CA LEU A 21 -6.54 -23.52 -12.67
C LEU A 21 -7.11 -24.92 -12.41
N HIS A 22 -7.95 -25.43 -13.32
CA HIS A 22 -8.73 -26.66 -13.10
C HIS A 22 -7.91 -27.89 -12.72
N PRO A 23 -6.74 -28.18 -13.33
CA PRO A 23 -5.91 -29.33 -12.94
C PRO A 23 -5.44 -29.28 -11.48
N PHE A 24 -5.42 -28.11 -10.84
CA PHE A 24 -4.95 -27.92 -9.47
C PHE A 24 -6.10 -27.79 -8.46
N VAL A 25 -7.22 -27.18 -8.86
CA VAL A 25 -8.34 -26.88 -7.96
C VAL A 25 -9.68 -27.27 -8.62
N PRO A 26 -9.94 -28.57 -8.87
CA PRO A 26 -10.99 -29.01 -9.80
C PRO A 26 -12.41 -28.65 -9.34
N PHE A 27 -12.71 -28.82 -8.05
CA PHE A 27 -14.07 -28.56 -7.54
C PHE A 27 -14.43 -27.06 -7.57
N VAL A 28 -13.50 -26.21 -7.12
CA VAL A 28 -13.74 -24.75 -7.07
C VAL A 28 -13.77 -24.16 -8.48
N SER A 29 -12.87 -24.58 -9.35
CA SER A 29 -12.84 -24.11 -10.73
C SER A 29 -14.05 -24.57 -11.54
N GLU A 30 -14.57 -25.79 -11.32
CA GLU A 30 -15.84 -26.24 -11.92
C GLU A 30 -17.01 -25.36 -11.44
N GLU A 31 -17.15 -25.13 -10.13
CA GLU A 31 -18.23 -24.27 -9.60
C GLU A 31 -18.16 -22.85 -10.15
N LEU A 32 -16.97 -22.24 -10.17
CA LEU A 32 -16.75 -20.91 -10.74
C LEU A 32 -17.04 -20.88 -12.26
N TYR A 33 -16.67 -21.93 -12.99
CA TYR A 33 -16.92 -22.05 -14.42
C TYR A 33 -18.42 -22.17 -14.72
N GLN A 34 -19.16 -22.99 -13.97
CA GLN A 34 -20.62 -23.14 -14.11
C GLN A 34 -21.39 -21.84 -13.80
N ALA A 35 -20.81 -20.95 -12.98
CA ALA A 35 -21.38 -19.63 -12.72
C ALA A 35 -21.15 -18.62 -13.87
N LEU A 36 -20.29 -18.92 -14.84
CA LEU A 36 -20.04 -18.05 -15.99
C LEU A 36 -21.18 -18.15 -17.02
N PRO A 37 -21.47 -17.06 -17.77
CA PRO A 37 -22.40 -17.14 -18.89
C PRO A 37 -21.83 -18.05 -19.99
N PHE A 38 -22.70 -18.80 -20.68
CA PHE A 38 -22.33 -19.69 -21.79
C PHE A 38 -21.38 -20.84 -21.41
N ALA A 39 -21.38 -21.27 -20.15
CA ALA A 39 -20.67 -22.47 -19.71
C ALA A 39 -21.23 -23.74 -20.38
N LEU A 40 -20.34 -24.69 -20.67
CA LEU A 40 -20.70 -26.05 -21.06
C LEU A 40 -21.11 -26.87 -19.82
N GLU A 41 -21.59 -28.09 -20.03
CA GLU A 41 -22.01 -29.00 -18.96
C GLU A 41 -20.89 -29.28 -17.93
N SER A 42 -19.63 -29.29 -18.38
CA SER A 42 -18.47 -29.34 -17.50
C SER A 42 -17.28 -28.65 -18.14
N ILE A 43 -16.41 -28.07 -17.31
CA ILE A 43 -15.14 -27.51 -17.74
C ILE A 43 -14.23 -28.55 -18.43
N HIS A 44 -14.43 -29.85 -18.17
CA HIS A 44 -13.71 -30.95 -18.85
C HIS A 44 -13.97 -31.00 -20.37
N LEU A 45 -15.07 -30.37 -20.82
CA LEU A 45 -15.43 -30.28 -22.24
C LEU A 45 -14.80 -29.07 -22.94
N GLU A 46 -14.14 -28.18 -22.20
CA GLU A 46 -13.45 -27.02 -22.77
C GLU A 46 -12.10 -27.39 -23.38
N SER A 47 -11.74 -26.66 -24.43
CA SER A 47 -10.38 -26.70 -24.97
C SER A 47 -9.41 -26.00 -24.03
N PHE A 48 -8.21 -26.55 -23.90
CA PHE A 48 -7.15 -25.90 -23.14
C PHE A 48 -6.78 -24.55 -23.80
N PRO A 49 -6.63 -23.45 -23.03
CA PRO A 49 -6.34 -22.14 -23.61
C PRO A 49 -5.00 -22.13 -24.35
N MET A 50 -4.98 -21.57 -25.55
CA MET A 50 -3.77 -21.37 -26.35
C MET A 50 -3.42 -19.88 -26.42
N ALA A 51 -2.12 -19.59 -26.46
CA ALA A 51 -1.63 -18.24 -26.67
C ALA A 51 -2.08 -17.72 -28.05
N ASN A 52 -2.48 -16.46 -28.10
CA ASN A 52 -2.81 -15.76 -29.33
C ASN A 52 -1.84 -14.59 -29.50
N GLU A 53 -0.88 -14.74 -30.40
CA GLU A 53 0.16 -13.74 -30.68
C GLU A 53 -0.44 -12.38 -31.10
N SER A 54 -1.67 -12.36 -31.63
CA SER A 54 -2.36 -11.11 -31.98
C SER A 54 -2.75 -10.25 -30.78
N PHE A 55 -2.74 -10.82 -29.56
CA PHE A 55 -2.99 -10.09 -28.32
C PHE A 55 -1.71 -9.57 -27.65
N GLU A 56 -0.53 -9.94 -28.17
CA GLU A 56 0.73 -9.45 -27.63
C GLU A 56 0.98 -8.01 -28.05
N SER A 57 1.27 -7.15 -27.07
CA SER A 57 1.58 -5.75 -27.34
C SER A 57 2.54 -5.20 -26.30
N SER A 58 3.82 -5.18 -26.65
CA SER A 58 4.88 -4.60 -25.81
C SER A 58 4.65 -3.11 -25.53
N GLN A 59 3.95 -2.40 -26.42
CA GLN A 59 3.59 -1.01 -26.22
C GLN A 59 2.53 -0.85 -25.12
N VAL A 60 1.46 -1.65 -25.14
CA VAL A 60 0.41 -1.62 -24.10
C VAL A 60 0.98 -2.06 -22.75
N GLU A 61 1.88 -3.05 -22.74
CA GLU A 61 2.58 -3.47 -21.53
C GLU A 61 3.41 -2.35 -20.90
N LYS A 62 4.15 -1.57 -21.70
CA LYS A 62 4.90 -0.41 -21.21
C LYS A 62 3.98 0.67 -20.67
N GLU A 63 2.91 0.99 -21.39
CA GLU A 63 1.88 1.95 -20.95
C GLU A 63 1.28 1.54 -19.59
N MET A 64 0.87 0.28 -19.45
CA MET A 64 0.29 -0.24 -18.22
C MET A 64 1.31 -0.33 -17.08
N LYS A 65 2.57 -0.65 -17.38
CA LYS A 65 3.64 -0.68 -16.38
C LYS A 65 3.85 0.70 -15.75
N GLU A 66 3.85 1.76 -16.55
CA GLU A 66 3.95 3.12 -16.04
C GLU A 66 2.74 3.50 -15.17
N VAL A 67 1.52 3.13 -15.59
CA VAL A 67 0.30 3.30 -14.76
C VAL A 67 0.44 2.61 -13.41
N MET A 68 0.93 1.36 -13.38
CA MET A 68 1.15 0.61 -12.13
C MET A 68 2.25 1.24 -11.26
N GLU A 69 3.29 1.78 -11.88
CA GLU A 69 4.40 2.45 -11.17
C GLU A 69 3.88 3.68 -10.41
N ILE A 70 3.08 4.53 -11.06
CA ILE A 70 2.48 5.71 -10.43
C ILE A 70 1.54 5.30 -9.29
N VAL A 71 0.70 4.29 -9.52
CA VAL A 71 -0.24 3.81 -8.50
C VAL A 71 0.50 3.29 -7.28
N THR A 72 1.57 2.54 -7.50
CA THR A 72 2.41 1.98 -6.44
C THR A 72 3.14 3.09 -5.68
N PHE A 73 3.71 4.06 -6.40
CA PHE A 73 4.39 5.22 -5.82
C PHE A 73 3.45 5.99 -4.87
N VAL A 74 2.24 6.32 -5.31
CA VAL A 74 1.29 7.08 -4.49
C VAL A 74 0.79 6.27 -3.29
N ARG A 75 0.56 4.96 -3.45
CA ARG A 75 0.18 4.08 -2.32
C ARG A 75 1.30 3.96 -1.29
N ASN A 76 2.55 3.86 -1.74
CA ASN A 76 3.71 3.84 -0.86
C ASN A 76 3.87 5.18 -0.13
N PHE A 77 3.71 6.30 -0.83
CA PHE A 77 3.71 7.63 -0.21
C PHE A 77 2.65 7.73 0.90
N ARG A 78 1.41 7.30 0.62
CA ARG A 78 0.34 7.26 1.63
C ARG A 78 0.70 6.42 2.84
N ASN A 79 1.22 5.22 2.63
CA ASN A 79 1.61 4.32 3.72
C ASN A 79 2.75 4.93 4.56
N ASN A 80 3.78 5.49 3.91
CA ASN A 80 4.93 6.08 4.59
C ASN A 80 4.55 7.31 5.41
N GLN A 81 3.60 8.11 4.92
CA GLN A 81 3.12 9.32 5.59
C GLN A 81 1.90 9.06 6.50
N ASN A 82 1.49 7.80 6.66
CA ASN A 82 0.28 7.40 7.41
C ASN A 82 -0.99 8.15 7.00
N ILE A 83 -1.16 8.43 5.70
CA ILE A 83 -2.30 9.18 5.16
C ILE A 83 -3.46 8.21 4.88
N SER A 84 -4.63 8.51 5.45
CA SER A 84 -5.86 7.75 5.19
C SER A 84 -6.23 7.74 3.71
N ASN A 85 -6.72 6.60 3.20
CA ASN A 85 -7.21 6.48 1.81
C ASN A 85 -8.40 7.41 1.50
N LYS A 86 -9.09 7.93 2.53
CA LYS A 86 -10.18 8.91 2.37
C LYS A 86 -9.68 10.33 2.11
N THR A 87 -8.45 10.66 2.51
CA THR A 87 -7.86 11.98 2.30
C THR A 87 -7.53 12.14 0.82
N MET A 88 -8.05 13.19 0.19
CA MET A 88 -7.80 13.47 -1.23
C MET A 88 -6.40 14.07 -1.40
N LEU A 89 -5.58 13.47 -2.27
CA LEU A 89 -4.25 14.01 -2.61
C LEU A 89 -4.29 14.90 -3.85
N SER A 90 -3.36 15.86 -3.96
CA SER A 90 -3.13 16.60 -5.20
C SER A 90 -1.90 16.06 -5.91
N ILE A 91 -2.05 15.69 -7.18
CA ILE A 91 -0.97 15.16 -8.01
C ILE A 91 -0.87 15.99 -9.28
N PHE A 92 0.33 16.49 -9.56
CA PHE A 92 0.65 17.21 -10.79
C PHE A 92 1.52 16.36 -11.70
N VAL A 93 1.19 16.36 -12.99
CA VAL A 93 1.87 15.55 -14.00
C VAL A 93 2.50 16.45 -15.04
N GLU A 94 3.82 16.37 -15.17
CA GLU A 94 4.58 17.00 -16.25
C GLU A 94 4.96 15.93 -17.27
N THR A 95 4.33 15.96 -18.44
CA THR A 95 4.56 14.98 -19.50
C THR A 95 5.79 15.37 -20.33
N LYS A 96 6.76 14.47 -20.48
CA LYS A 96 7.98 14.67 -21.29
C LYS A 96 7.82 14.23 -22.74
N THR A 97 6.97 13.23 -22.98
CA THR A 97 6.78 12.60 -24.29
C THR A 97 5.32 12.60 -24.73
N ALA A 98 5.07 12.43 -26.02
CA ALA A 98 3.71 12.25 -26.54
C ALA A 98 3.03 10.99 -25.94
N LEU A 99 3.82 9.95 -25.65
CA LEU A 99 3.35 8.76 -24.96
C LEU A 99 2.91 9.07 -23.53
N GLY A 100 3.69 9.84 -22.77
CA GLY A 100 3.31 10.26 -21.41
C GLY A 100 2.02 11.07 -21.40
N ARG A 101 1.82 11.93 -22.42
CA ARG A 101 0.56 12.66 -22.61
C ARG A 101 -0.62 11.74 -22.89
N LYS A 102 -0.45 10.77 -23.79
CA LYS A 102 -1.46 9.74 -24.09
C LYS A 102 -1.82 8.95 -22.82
N ILE A 103 -0.83 8.45 -22.09
CA ILE A 103 -1.04 7.69 -20.84
C ILE A 103 -1.84 8.52 -19.84
N PHE A 104 -1.48 9.79 -19.65
CA PHE A 104 -2.22 10.69 -18.77
C PHE A 104 -3.68 10.87 -19.21
N ASP A 105 -3.91 11.23 -20.48
CA ASP A 105 -5.24 11.54 -20.99
C ASP A 105 -6.17 10.31 -20.97
N GLU A 106 -5.64 9.11 -21.26
CA GLU A 106 -6.41 7.87 -21.27
C GLU A 106 -6.71 7.34 -19.85
N ASN A 107 -5.85 7.62 -18.87
CA ASN A 107 -5.90 7.00 -17.53
C ASN A 107 -6.20 7.99 -16.39
N LYS A 108 -6.44 9.27 -16.65
CA LYS A 108 -6.75 10.29 -15.61
C LYS A 108 -7.87 9.86 -14.65
N ASN A 109 -8.93 9.25 -15.18
CA ASN A 109 -10.03 8.74 -14.37
C ASN A 109 -9.63 7.55 -13.50
N LEU A 110 -8.76 6.67 -14.01
CA LEU A 110 -8.22 5.56 -13.22
C LEU A 110 -7.37 6.09 -12.07
N PHE A 111 -6.50 7.07 -12.31
CA PHE A 111 -5.71 7.67 -11.23
C PHE A 111 -6.61 8.30 -10.15
N THR A 112 -7.68 9.00 -10.57
CA THR A 112 -8.63 9.60 -9.63
C THR A 112 -9.31 8.52 -8.77
N ASN A 113 -9.78 7.44 -9.39
CA ASN A 113 -10.54 6.37 -8.71
C ASN A 113 -9.66 5.47 -7.83
N PHE A 114 -8.45 5.11 -8.30
CA PHE A 114 -7.57 4.17 -7.59
C PHE A 114 -6.76 4.84 -6.49
N LEU A 115 -6.55 6.16 -6.57
CA LEU A 115 -5.68 6.90 -5.66
C LEU A 115 -6.43 7.87 -4.76
N ASN A 116 -7.72 8.12 -5.01
CA ASN A 116 -8.49 9.20 -4.41
C ASN A 116 -7.68 10.50 -4.44
N ALA A 117 -7.32 10.92 -5.66
CA ALA A 117 -6.43 12.04 -5.90
C ALA A 117 -6.95 12.93 -7.03
N LYS A 118 -6.79 14.24 -6.87
CA LYS A 118 -6.99 15.22 -7.93
C LYS A 118 -5.73 15.25 -8.77
N VAL A 119 -5.81 14.65 -9.96
CA VAL A 119 -4.67 14.59 -10.89
C VAL A 119 -4.82 15.65 -11.98
N SER A 120 -3.84 16.53 -12.11
CA SER A 120 -3.83 17.64 -13.07
C SER A 120 -2.50 17.71 -13.82
N LEU A 121 -2.48 18.33 -15.00
CA LEU A 121 -1.23 18.63 -15.68
C LEU A 121 -0.51 19.76 -14.93
N PHE A 122 0.82 19.72 -14.94
CA PHE A 122 1.64 20.82 -14.48
C PHE A 122 1.67 21.92 -15.55
N GLU A 123 1.36 23.15 -15.16
CA GLU A 123 1.47 24.34 -16.02
C GLU A 123 2.68 25.16 -15.59
N LYS A 124 3.41 25.78 -16.54
CA LYS A 124 4.69 26.46 -16.27
C LYS A 124 4.61 27.59 -15.23
N ASP A 125 3.43 28.17 -15.05
CA ASP A 125 3.21 29.28 -14.12
C ASP A 125 2.68 28.82 -12.74
N MET A 126 2.53 27.52 -12.52
CA MET A 126 2.12 26.98 -11.23
C MET A 126 3.30 26.92 -10.25
N ILE A 127 3.13 27.57 -9.11
CA ILE A 127 4.00 27.36 -7.94
C ILE A 127 3.34 26.30 -7.09
N ILE A 128 3.97 25.12 -7.00
CA ILE A 128 3.51 24.00 -6.19
C ILE A 128 4.57 23.63 -5.16
N GLN A 129 4.13 23.32 -3.93
CA GLN A 129 5.00 22.73 -2.93
C GLN A 129 5.00 21.21 -3.11
N VAL A 130 6.09 20.69 -3.65
CA VAL A 130 6.25 19.25 -3.91
C VAL A 130 6.71 18.56 -2.64
N THR A 131 5.93 17.58 -2.18
CA THR A 131 6.26 16.76 -1.02
C THR A 131 7.09 15.55 -1.44
N ASP A 132 6.73 14.93 -2.57
CA ASP A 132 7.46 13.80 -3.15
C ASP A 132 7.27 13.75 -4.66
N ARG A 133 8.21 13.13 -5.39
CA ARG A 133 8.15 13.02 -6.85
C ARG A 133 8.62 11.66 -7.36
N LEU A 134 7.95 11.19 -8.41
CA LEU A 134 8.38 10.08 -9.24
C LEU A 134 8.75 10.62 -10.62
N THR A 135 9.89 10.18 -11.15
CA THR A 135 10.33 10.52 -12.51
C THR A 135 10.40 9.25 -13.35
N THR A 136 9.56 9.16 -14.36
CA THR A 136 9.56 8.07 -15.34
C THR A 136 10.25 8.54 -16.63
N GLU A 137 10.36 7.62 -17.59
CA GLU A 137 10.81 7.93 -18.96
C GLU A 137 9.89 8.97 -19.62
N ASN A 138 8.57 8.85 -19.43
CA ASN A 138 7.59 9.63 -20.17
C ASN A 138 7.03 10.84 -19.40
N ALA A 139 7.15 10.90 -18.07
CA ALA A 139 6.57 11.97 -17.25
C ALA A 139 7.28 12.16 -15.89
N ILE A 140 6.92 13.25 -15.21
CA ILE A 140 7.21 13.50 -13.80
C ILE A 140 5.86 13.61 -13.07
N TYR A 141 5.73 12.88 -11.98
CA TYR A 141 4.56 12.89 -11.11
C TYR A 141 4.96 13.50 -9.78
N SER A 142 4.33 14.61 -9.42
CA SER A 142 4.61 15.37 -8.18
C SER A 142 3.41 15.28 -7.26
N ILE A 143 3.61 14.78 -6.05
CA ILE A 143 2.60 14.79 -4.99
C ILE A 143 2.75 16.10 -4.22
N CYS A 144 1.65 16.83 -4.11
CA CYS A 144 1.51 18.01 -3.27
C CYS A 144 0.58 17.66 -2.13
N TYR A 145 1.16 17.52 -0.95
CA TYR A 145 0.44 17.23 0.27
C TYR A 145 1.01 18.06 1.40
N GLU A 146 0.19 18.97 1.90
CA GLU A 146 0.44 19.63 3.18
C GLU A 146 -0.14 18.72 4.26
N LYS A 147 0.75 18.15 5.08
CA LYS A 147 0.32 17.33 6.20
C LYS A 147 -0.39 18.25 7.18
N GLU A 148 -1.71 18.11 7.30
CA GLU A 148 -2.44 18.60 8.47
C GLU A 148 -1.91 17.79 9.66
N VAL A 149 -0.85 18.29 10.29
CA VAL A 149 -0.35 17.71 11.52
C VAL A 149 -1.35 18.10 12.60
N HIS A 150 -2.28 17.20 12.90
CA HIS A 150 -3.01 17.27 14.17
C HIS A 150 -2.01 16.91 15.27
N VAL A 151 -1.20 17.90 15.67
CA VAL A 151 -0.19 17.79 16.73
C VAL A 151 -0.82 17.16 17.98
N GLU A 152 -2.09 17.49 18.26
CA GLU A 152 -2.87 16.91 19.35
C GLU A 152 -3.07 15.39 19.22
N GLU A 153 -3.36 14.85 18.03
CA GLU A 153 -3.53 13.41 17.82
C GLU A 153 -2.19 12.66 17.86
N GLU A 154 -1.12 13.26 17.33
CA GLU A 154 0.24 12.68 17.44
C GLU A 154 0.71 12.67 18.90
N ILE A 155 0.50 13.76 19.64
CA ILE A 155 0.74 13.80 21.10
C ILE A 155 -0.04 12.69 21.79
N LEU A 156 -1.33 12.52 21.49
CA LEU A 156 -2.17 11.52 22.16
C LEU A 156 -1.65 10.09 21.93
N LYS A 157 -1.24 9.76 20.69
CA LYS A 157 -0.66 8.44 20.35
C LYS A 157 0.65 8.17 21.10
N TYR A 158 1.55 9.16 21.12
CA TYR A 158 2.82 9.02 21.84
C TYR A 158 2.60 8.98 23.36
N GLU A 159 1.60 9.68 23.91
CA GLU A 159 1.22 9.58 25.32
C GLU A 159 0.65 8.20 25.68
N GLU A 160 -0.16 7.59 24.81
CA GLU A 160 -0.66 6.22 24.98
C GLU A 160 0.48 5.20 24.91
N GLU A 161 1.40 5.35 23.94
CA GLU A 161 2.59 4.50 23.84
C GLU A 161 3.47 4.63 25.07
N LEU A 162 3.67 5.86 25.57
CA LEU A 162 4.46 6.12 26.76
C LEU A 162 3.84 5.49 28.01
N LYS A 163 2.52 5.59 28.19
CA LYS A 163 1.79 4.90 29.28
C LYS A 163 1.97 3.38 29.20
N ARG A 164 1.90 2.79 28.01
CA ARG A 164 2.11 1.35 27.82
C ARG A 164 3.55 0.96 28.19
N LEU A 165 4.55 1.71 27.71
CA LEU A 165 5.96 1.47 28.03
C LEU A 165 6.21 1.62 29.54
N GLU A 166 5.58 2.58 30.21
CA GLU A 166 5.65 2.75 31.67
C GLU A 166 5.11 1.55 32.44
N GLN A 167 3.97 1.00 32.01
CA GLN A 167 3.40 -0.19 32.64
C GLN A 167 4.32 -1.41 32.49
N GLU A 168 4.91 -1.61 31.31
CA GLU A 168 5.86 -2.71 31.09
C GLU A 168 7.16 -2.52 31.89
N VAL A 169 7.71 -1.30 31.96
CA VAL A 169 8.87 -0.98 32.82
C VAL A 169 8.54 -1.28 34.28
N LEU A 170 7.38 -0.85 34.79
CA LEU A 170 6.97 -1.10 36.17
C LEU A 170 6.82 -2.60 36.44
N ARG A 171 6.30 -3.37 35.48
CA ARG A 171 6.17 -4.83 35.58
C ARG A 171 7.52 -5.51 35.67
N CYS A 172 8.46 -5.18 34.77
CA CYS A 172 9.83 -5.71 34.80
C CYS A 172 10.56 -5.33 36.10
N GLN A 173 10.43 -4.08 36.55
CA GLN A 173 11.00 -3.61 37.81
C GLN A 173 10.43 -4.38 39.02
N LYS A 174 9.11 -4.59 39.08
CA LYS A 174 8.48 -5.38 40.15
C LYS A 174 8.92 -6.85 40.14
N MET A 175 9.09 -7.45 38.96
CA MET A 175 9.62 -8.81 38.83
C MET A 175 11.07 -8.90 39.30
N LEU A 176 11.91 -7.94 38.92
CA LEU A 176 13.32 -7.90 39.31
C LEU A 176 13.54 -7.48 40.78
N ALA A 177 12.59 -6.78 41.40
CA ALA A 177 12.62 -6.42 42.81
C ALA A 177 12.11 -7.54 43.74
N ASN A 178 11.42 -8.56 43.19
CA ASN A 178 10.91 -9.67 43.99
C ASN A 178 12.05 -10.64 44.36
N GLU A 179 12.45 -10.64 45.63
CA GLU A 179 13.52 -11.52 46.13
C GLU A 179 13.24 -13.01 45.88
N GLY A 180 11.97 -13.43 45.85
CA GLY A 180 11.59 -14.80 45.56
C GLY A 180 11.86 -15.19 44.10
N PHE A 181 11.75 -14.23 43.17
CA PHE A 181 12.10 -14.42 41.76
C PHE A 181 13.63 -14.45 41.59
N LEU A 182 14.36 -13.55 42.23
CA LEU A 182 15.82 -13.52 42.18
C LEU A 182 16.47 -14.78 42.76
N LYS A 183 15.89 -15.38 43.80
CA LYS A 183 16.42 -16.59 44.45
C LYS A 183 16.02 -17.91 43.76
N LYS A 184 14.92 -17.93 43.00
CA LYS A 184 14.37 -19.16 42.38
C LYS A 184 14.50 -19.22 40.86
N ALA A 185 14.65 -18.08 40.18
CA ALA A 185 14.71 -18.06 38.72
C ALA A 185 16.13 -18.40 38.22
N PRO A 186 16.26 -19.16 37.11
CA PRO A 186 17.54 -19.41 36.45
C PRO A 186 18.21 -18.10 36.00
N LEU A 187 19.54 -18.03 36.09
CA LEU A 187 20.34 -16.85 35.69
C LEU A 187 20.00 -16.32 34.28
N ASN A 188 19.76 -17.23 33.32
CA ASN A 188 19.34 -16.86 31.97
C ASN A 188 18.01 -16.08 31.94
N LYS A 189 17.03 -16.45 32.77
CA LYS A 189 15.74 -15.73 32.82
C LYS A 189 15.89 -14.36 33.46
N ILE A 190 16.77 -14.21 34.45
CA ILE A 190 17.06 -12.92 35.10
C ILE A 190 17.74 -11.97 34.12
N ASN A 191 18.71 -12.46 33.34
CA ASN A 191 19.42 -11.65 32.35
C ASN A 191 18.49 -11.19 31.21
N VAL A 192 17.63 -12.08 30.69
CA VAL A 192 16.61 -11.72 29.69
C VAL A 192 15.66 -10.65 30.21
N GLU A 193 15.26 -10.73 31.48
CA GLU A 193 14.36 -9.73 32.08
C GLU A 193 15.06 -8.37 32.28
N LYS A 194 16.35 -8.36 32.64
CA LYS A 194 17.17 -7.14 32.71
C LYS A 194 17.37 -6.50 31.33
N GLU A 195 17.61 -7.31 30.30
CA GLU A 195 17.78 -6.84 28.93
C GLU A 195 16.46 -6.25 28.38
N LYS A 196 15.33 -6.90 28.64
CA LYS A 196 14.00 -6.33 28.36
C LYS A 196 13.78 -5.00 29.05
N LEU A 197 14.12 -4.90 30.33
CA LEU A 197 14.00 -3.64 31.08
C LEU A 197 14.83 -2.52 30.43
N GLN A 198 16.09 -2.79 30.06
CA GLN A 198 16.92 -1.81 29.36
C GLN A 198 16.32 -1.40 28.01
N ASN A 199 15.81 -2.35 27.22
CA ASN A 199 15.18 -2.07 25.94
C ASN A 199 13.90 -1.23 26.08
N TYR A 200 13.10 -1.46 27.12
CA TYR A 200 11.91 -0.64 27.39
C TYR A 200 12.29 0.76 27.89
N LEU A 201 13.32 0.89 28.71
CA LEU A 201 13.82 2.19 29.18
C LEU A 201 14.37 3.03 28.04
N SER A 202 15.18 2.45 27.15
CA SER A 202 15.75 3.17 26.00
C SER A 202 14.66 3.61 25.02
N ARG A 203 13.68 2.75 24.73
CA ARG A 203 12.50 3.12 23.93
C ARG A 203 11.69 4.22 24.59
N LYS A 204 11.43 4.12 25.90
CA LYS A 204 10.69 5.16 26.64
C LYS A 204 11.39 6.51 26.53
N GLU A 205 12.71 6.55 26.70
CA GLU A 205 13.48 7.79 26.59
C GLU A 205 13.40 8.40 25.19
N SER A 206 13.51 7.57 24.14
CA SER A 206 13.37 8.01 22.76
C SER A 206 11.98 8.59 22.47
N VAL A 207 10.92 7.92 22.94
CA VAL A 207 9.53 8.38 22.77
C VAL A 207 9.28 9.68 23.54
N GLN A 208 9.79 9.80 24.77
CA GLN A 208 9.66 11.02 25.57
C GLN A 208 10.33 12.22 24.89
N LYS A 209 11.55 12.05 24.34
CA LYS A 209 12.25 13.13 23.62
C LYS A 209 11.45 13.62 22.43
N HIS A 210 10.89 12.70 21.63
CA HIS A 210 10.03 13.07 20.50
C HIS A 210 8.75 13.77 20.94
N LEU A 211 8.11 13.33 22.03
CA LEU A 211 6.94 13.98 22.60
C LEU A 211 7.24 15.42 23.04
N ASP A 212 8.39 15.64 23.69
CA ASP A 212 8.82 16.96 24.16
C ASP A 212 9.16 17.90 22.99
N GLU A 213 9.69 17.37 21.88
CA GLU A 213 9.91 18.12 20.63
C GLU A 213 8.57 18.54 20.00
N LEU A 214 7.61 17.61 19.91
CA LEU A 214 6.28 17.87 19.36
C LEU A 214 5.48 18.88 20.20
N LYS A 215 5.65 18.90 21.52
CA LYS A 215 4.97 19.87 22.42
C LYS A 215 5.59 21.27 22.41
N LYS A 216 6.82 21.42 21.90
CA LYS A 216 7.51 22.72 21.77
C LYS A 216 7.28 23.39 20.42
N SER A 217 6.95 22.60 19.40
CA SER A 217 6.61 23.06 18.05
C SER A 217 5.16 23.51 17.96
#